data_AF-A0A9D7J724-F1
#
_entry.id   AF-A0A9D7J724-F1
#
_cell.length_a   1.000
_cell.length_b   1.000
_cell.length_c   1.000
_cell.angle_alpha   90.00
_cell.angle_beta   90.00
_cell.angle_gamma   90.00
#
_symmetry.space_group_name_H-M   'P 1'
#
loop_
_entity.id
_entity.type
_entity.pdbx_description
1 polymer ?
#
loop_
_entity_poly.entity_id
_entity_poly.type
_entity_poly.pdbx_seq_one_letter_code
_entity_poly.pdbx_strand_id
1 'polypeptide(L)' 'MRAPRRGRPVEPSSLTQRVLAELSDEQWKDTYELARVLGASPRRVGDICSSLATQGILENATQPPWAGVWHIRDSL' A
#
# COMPACT_ATOMS: atom_id res chain seq x y z
N MET A 1 -14.47 -29.01 -21.31
CA MET A 1 -14.92 -27.70 -21.84
C MET A 1 -14.29 -26.60 -20.99
N ARG A 2 -13.44 -25.74 -21.58
CA ARG A 2 -12.78 -24.62 -20.87
C ARG A 2 -13.69 -23.39 -20.97
N ALA A 3 -14.14 -22.86 -19.84
CA ALA A 3 -14.88 -21.60 -19.78
C ALA A 3 -13.91 -20.41 -19.87
N PRO A 4 -14.30 -19.29 -20.50
CA PRO A 4 -13.41 -18.16 -20.75
C PRO A 4 -13.12 -17.42 -19.44
N ARG A 5 -11.83 -17.08 -19.25
CA ARG A 5 -11.33 -16.18 -18.21
C ARG A 5 -11.98 -14.81 -18.39
N ARG A 6 -13.09 -14.58 -17.69
CA ARG A 6 -13.63 -13.23 -17.52
C ARG A 6 -12.62 -12.45 -16.70
N GLY A 7 -11.93 -11.52 -17.35
CA GLY A 7 -11.21 -10.44 -16.68
C GLY A 7 -12.21 -9.71 -15.80
N ARG A 8 -12.21 -10.06 -14.52
CA ARG A 8 -12.87 -9.24 -13.50
C ARG A 8 -12.09 -7.93 -13.51
N PRO A 9 -12.73 -6.76 -13.69
CA PRO A 9 -12.07 -5.52 -13.30
C PRO A 9 -11.62 -5.76 -11.86
N VAL A 10 -10.33 -5.66 -11.60
CA VAL A 10 -9.80 -5.75 -10.24
C VAL A 10 -10.27 -4.46 -9.58
N GLU A 11 -11.51 -4.47 -9.08
CA GLU A 11 -11.86 -3.66 -7.92
C GLU A 11 -10.68 -3.84 -6.97
N PRO A 12 -9.98 -2.77 -6.52
CA PRO A 12 -8.93 -2.91 -5.54
C PRO A 12 -9.59 -3.22 -4.19
N SER A 13 -10.23 -4.39 -4.07
CA SER A 13 -10.96 -4.83 -2.90
C SER A 13 -10.02 -5.11 -1.73
N SER A 14 -8.73 -5.25 -2.01
CA SER A 14 -7.70 -5.33 -1.00
C SER A 14 -7.21 -3.92 -0.63
N LEU A 15 -7.31 -3.58 0.65
CA LEU A 15 -6.71 -2.37 1.22
C LEU A 15 -5.23 -2.21 0.81
N THR A 16 -4.50 -3.32 0.63
CA THR A 16 -3.13 -3.34 0.12
C THR A 16 -2.98 -2.72 -1.28
N GLN A 17 -3.89 -3.04 -2.21
CA GLN A 17 -3.84 -2.47 -3.57
C GLN A 17 -4.14 -0.98 -3.55
N ARG A 18 -5.05 -0.55 -2.67
CA ARG A 18 -5.36 0.87 -2.49
C ARG A 18 -4.18 1.63 -1.88
N VAL A 19 -3.47 1.04 -0.90
CA VAL A 19 -2.22 1.60 -0.37
C VAL A 19 -1.19 1.79 -1.50
N LEU A 20 -0.99 0.78 -2.35
CA LEU A 20 -0.03 0.88 -3.46
C LEU A 20 -0.47 1.92 -4.50
N ALA A 21 -1.76 1.98 -4.83
CA ALA A 21 -2.29 3.00 -5.76
C ALA A 21 -2.15 4.43 -5.20
N GLU A 22 -2.31 4.61 -3.89
CA GLU A 22 -2.07 5.91 -3.27
C GLU A 22 -0.59 6.30 -3.27
N LEU A 23 0.32 5.33 -3.19
CA LEU A 23 1.77 5.58 -3.20
C LEU A 23 2.38 5.59 -4.62
N SER A 24 1.60 5.30 -5.67
CA SER A 24 2.09 5.30 -7.06
C SER A 24 2.30 6.70 -7.64
N ASP A 25 1.84 7.74 -6.95
CA ASP A 25 2.08 9.14 -7.35
C ASP A 25 3.51 9.62 -7.01
N GLU A 26 4.44 8.70 -6.71
CA GLU A 26 5.86 8.95 -6.38
C GLU A 26 6.07 9.92 -5.19
N GLN A 27 5.04 10.09 -4.36
CA GLN A 27 5.07 10.94 -3.19
C GLN A 27 5.23 10.11 -1.92
N TRP A 28 6.07 10.62 -1.04
CA TRP A 28 6.17 10.16 0.33
C TRP A 28 4.88 10.52 1.08
N LYS A 29 4.15 9.52 1.58
CA LYS A 29 2.91 9.72 2.36
C LYS A 29 3.05 9.10 3.75
N ASP A 30 2.57 9.79 4.76
CA ASP A 30 2.60 9.26 6.12
C ASP A 30 1.45 8.25 6.38
N THR A 31 1.62 7.37 7.38
CA THR A 31 0.61 6.35 7.73
C THR A 31 -0.77 6.97 8.00
N TYR A 32 -0.85 8.13 8.65
CA TYR A 32 -2.12 8.78 8.99
C TYR A 32 -2.77 9.44 7.77
N GLU A 33 -1.97 10.04 6.89
CA GLU A 33 -2.43 10.54 5.60
C GLU A 33 -3.04 9.41 4.77
N LEU A 34 -2.32 8.29 4.61
CA LEU A 34 -2.82 7.10 3.94
C LEU A 34 -4.10 6.58 4.60
N ALA A 35 -4.14 6.49 5.93
CA ALA A 35 -5.34 6.06 6.66
C ALA A 35 -6.55 6.97 6.41
N ARG A 36 -6.33 8.29 6.34
CA ARG A 36 -7.38 9.28 6.08
C ARG A 36 -7.95 9.13 4.67
N VAL A 37 -7.08 9.02 3.66
CA VAL A 37 -7.50 8.88 2.25
C VAL A 37 -8.19 7.54 2.03
N LEU A 38 -7.67 6.48 2.63
CA LEU A 38 -8.19 5.13 2.46
C LEU A 38 -9.44 4.84 3.30
N GLY A 39 -9.77 5.69 4.27
CA GLY A 39 -10.87 5.48 5.22
C GLY A 39 -10.63 4.23 6.09
N ALA A 40 -9.39 4.00 6.49
CA ALA A 40 -8.97 2.81 7.23
C ALA A 40 -8.28 3.18 8.55
N SER A 41 -8.11 2.22 9.46
CA SER A 41 -7.40 2.49 10.71
C SER A 41 -5.89 2.67 10.45
N PRO A 42 -5.22 3.66 11.08
CA PRO A 42 -3.77 3.86 10.93
C PRO A 42 -2.96 2.63 11.26
N ARG A 43 -3.39 1.86 12.28
CA ARG A 43 -2.75 0.59 12.64
C ARG A 43 -2.77 -0.42 11.49
N ARG A 44 -3.93 -0.60 10.85
CA ARG A 44 -4.08 -1.56 9.75
C ARG A 44 -3.31 -1.13 8.51
N VAL A 45 -3.25 0.18 8.23
CA VAL A 45 -2.42 0.73 7.15
C VAL A 45 -0.94 0.52 7.47
N GLY A 46 -0.52 0.84 8.69
CA GLY A 46 0.82 0.59 9.19
C GLY A 46 1.24 -0.87 9.01
N ASP A 47 0.43 -1.82 9.47
CA ASP A 47 0.72 -3.26 9.33
C ASP A 47 0.90 -3.69 7.86
N ILE A 48 0.07 -3.16 6.95
CA ILE A 48 0.19 -3.41 5.51
C ILE A 48 1.50 -2.82 4.98
N CYS A 49 1.81 -1.56 5.32
CA CYS A 49 3.02 -0.91 4.86
C CYS A 49 4.28 -1.61 5.38
N SER A 50 4.31 -2.01 6.66
CA SER A 50 5.42 -2.80 7.23
C SER A 50 5.60 -4.13 6.50
N SER A 51 4.50 -4.81 6.17
CA SER A 51 4.53 -6.08 5.43
C SER A 51 5.08 -5.89 4.01
N LEU A 52 4.67 -4.83 3.32
CA LEU A 52 5.18 -4.49 1.98
C LEU A 52 6.65 -4.04 2.01
N ALA A 53 7.08 -3.32 3.05
CA ALA A 53 8.48 -2.96 3.23
C ALA A 53 9.36 -4.17 3.52
N THR A 54 8.87 -5.15 4.29
CA THR A 54 9.56 -6.44 4.50
C THR A 54 9.76 -7.21 3.19
N GLN A 55 8.82 -7.07 2.25
CA GLN A 55 8.91 -7.64 0.89
C GLN A 55 9.80 -6.80 -0.05
N GLY A 56 10.32 -5.66 0.40
CA GLY A 56 11.15 -4.76 -0.39
C GLY A 56 10.36 -3.91 -1.39
N ILE A 57 9.02 -3.84 -1.28
CA ILE A 57 8.16 -3.06 -2.19
C ILE A 57 8.07 -1.60 -1.74
N LEU A 58 7.98 -1.35 -0.42
CA LEU A 58 7.95 -0.02 0.15
C LEU A 58 9.25 0.29 0.89
N GLU A 59 9.56 1.57 0.98
CA GLU A 59 10.57 2.12 1.89
C GLU A 59 9.90 3.00 2.94
N ASN A 60 10.53 3.08 4.11
CA ASN A 60 10.08 3.92 5.20
C ASN A 60 11.21 4.87 5.60
N ALA A 61 10.95 6.18 5.54
CA ALA A 61 11.93 7.20 5.91
C ALA A 61 12.07 7.39 7.43
N THR A 62 11.13 6.89 8.24
CA THR A 62 11.12 7.10 9.69
C THR A 62 11.06 5.78 10.47
N GLN A 63 11.91 5.61 11.48
CA GLN A 63 11.79 4.50 12.44
C GLN A 63 10.82 4.95 13.54
N PRO A 64 9.61 4.35 13.69
CA PRO A 64 9.34 2.93 13.96
C PRO A 64 8.40 2.24 12.93
N PRO A 65 8.23 0.90 12.97
CA PRO A 65 7.73 0.12 11.83
C PRO A 65 6.28 0.37 11.40
N TRP A 66 5.42 0.91 12.27
CA TRP A 66 3.97 1.04 12.02
C TRP A 66 3.49 2.49 11.77
N ALA A 67 4.30 3.49 12.15
CA ALA A 67 4.03 4.90 11.93
C ALA A 67 5.22 5.49 11.17
N GLY A 68 5.11 5.46 9.85
CA GLY A 68 6.18 5.74 8.91
C GLY A 68 5.78 6.76 7.87
N VAL A 69 6.77 7.30 7.18
CA VAL A 69 6.55 7.98 5.89
C VAL A 69 6.96 6.99 4.82
N TRP A 70 5.99 6.60 4.00
CA TRP A 70 6.11 5.49 3.07
C TRP A 70 6.21 5.99 1.64
N HIS A 71 6.99 5.26 0.86
CA HIS A 71 7.12 5.47 -0.57
C HIS A 71 7.32 4.11 -1.25
N ILE A 72 6.89 3.98 -2.51
CA ILE A 72 7.22 2.78 -3.30
C ILE A 72 8.71 2.80 -3.56
N ARG A 73 9.41 1.71 -3.22
CA ARG A 73 10.82 1.60 -3.59
C ARG A 73 10.93 1.66 -5.10
N ASP A 74 11.66 2.64 -5.56
CA ASP A 74 12.07 2.77 -6.94
C ASP A 74 13.15 1.72 -7.21
N SER A 75 12.70 0.48 -7.45
CA SER A 75 13.56 -0.61 -7.87
C SER A 75 13.33 -0.85 -9.36
N LEU A 76 14.06 -0.07 -10.16
CA LEU A 76 14.57 -0.31 -11.53
C LEU A 76 13.60 -0.89 -12.57
#